data_AF-A0A926ZK09-F1
#
_entry.id   AF-A0A926ZK09-F1
#
_cell.length_a   1.000
_cell.length_b   1.000
_cell.length_c   1.000
_cell.angle_alpha   90.00
_cell.angle_beta   90.00
_cell.angle_gamma   90.00
#
_symmetry.space_group_name_H-M   'P 1'
#
loop_
_entity.id
_entity.type
_entity.pdbx_description
1 polymer ?
#
loop_
_entity_poly.entity_id
_entity_poly.type
_entity_poly.pdbx_seq_one_letter_code
_entity_poly.pdbx_strand_id
1 'polypeptide(L)'
;MEAMIDLRIQSRVIEAQIDQLMPAFKAACASFGRDRIELERATIGKRLTPGQWNYSASILEQEALLKHLKQQFQITHEPCGGREITWTLKLLG
;
A
#
# COMPACT_ATOMS: atom_id res chain seq x y z
N MET A 1 -7.56 19.57 -34.24
CA MET A 1 -7.43 18.09 -34.27
C MET A 1 -5.97 17.68 -34.26
N GLU A 2 -5.12 18.29 -35.09
CA GLU A 2 -3.66 18.07 -35.12
C GLU A 2 -2.99 18.29 -33.76
N ALA A 3 -3.33 19.37 -33.04
CA ALA A 3 -2.79 19.63 -31.70
C ALA A 3 -3.02 18.48 -30.70
N MET A 4 -4.13 17.74 -30.79
CA MET A 4 -4.39 16.58 -29.93
C MET A 4 -3.52 15.38 -30.31
N ILE A 5 -3.21 15.22 -31.59
CA ILE A 5 -2.33 14.17 -32.10
C ILE A 5 -0.90 14.46 -31.64
N ASP A 6 -0.44 15.70 -31.78
CA ASP A 6 0.89 16.12 -31.34
C ASP A 6 1.09 15.92 -29.83
N LEU A 7 0.10 16.30 -29.02
CA LEU A 7 0.13 16.05 -27.57
C LEU A 7 0.18 14.56 -27.25
N ARG A 8 -0.51 13.71 -28.02
CA ARG A 8 -0.50 12.25 -27.82
C ARG A 8 0.88 11.66 -28.13
N ILE A 9 1.56 12.17 -29.16
CA ILE A 9 2.93 11.78 -29.51
C ILE A 9 3.89 12.20 -28.39
N GLN A 10 3.79 13.44 -27.92
CA GLN A 10 4.61 13.93 -26.81
C GLN A 10 4.41 13.12 -25.53
N SER A 11 3.16 12.78 -25.18
CA SER A 11 2.84 11.93 -24.03
C SER A 11 3.57 10.59 -24.12
N ARG A 12 3.52 9.93 -25.28
CA ARG A 12 4.20 8.65 -25.49
C ARG A 12 5.72 8.76 -25.36
N VAL A 13 6.31 9.85 -25.85
CA VAL A 13 7.75 10.08 -25.71
C VAL A 13 8.13 10.24 -24.24
N ILE A 14 7.35 10.99 -23.48
CA ILE A 14 7.58 11.18 -22.03
C ILE A 14 7.41 9.86 -21.28
N GLU A 15 6.37 9.08 -21.58
CA GLU A 15 6.14 7.76 -21.00
C GLU A 15 7.34 6.83 -21.25
N ALA A 16 7.83 6.79 -22.50
CA ALA A 16 9.00 5.98 -22.85
C ALA A 16 10.27 6.43 -22.11
N GLN A 17 10.48 7.74 -21.94
CA GLN A 17 11.60 8.27 -21.16
C GLN A 17 11.51 7.92 -19.68
N ILE A 18 10.31 7.97 -19.10
CA ILE A 18 10.06 7.54 -17.72
C ILE A 18 10.39 6.05 -17.57
N ASP A 19 9.92 5.22 -18.50
CA ASP A 19 10.17 3.77 -18.48
C ASP A 19 11.67 3.45 -18.62
N GLN A 20 12.39 4.21 -19.44
CA GLN A 20 13.84 4.07 -19.60
C GLN A 20 14.60 4.44 -18.31
N LEU A 21 14.14 5.45 -17.56
CA LEU A 21 14.77 5.91 -16.31
C LEU A 21 14.36 5.07 -15.09
N MET A 22 13.24 4.35 -15.19
CA MET A 22 12.65 3.56 -14.09
C MET A 22 13.62 2.57 -13.44
N PRO A 23 14.46 1.80 -14.18
CA PRO A 23 15.38 0.86 -13.57
C PRO A 23 16.44 1.55 -12.70
N ALA A 24 17.04 2.64 -13.20
CA ALA A 24 18.05 3.40 -12.47
C ALA A 24 17.45 4.07 -11.23
N PHE A 25 16.22 4.60 -11.35
CA PHE A 25 15.47 5.15 -10.22
C PHE A 25 15.23 4.09 -9.13
N LYS A 26 14.74 2.90 -9.50
CA LYS A 26 14.52 1.79 -8.54
C LYS A 26 15.82 1.34 -7.86
N ALA A 27 16.93 1.28 -8.60
CA ALA A 27 18.23 0.95 -8.04
C ALA A 27 18.70 2.00 -7.01
N ALA A 28 18.51 3.29 -7.31
CA ALA A 28 18.80 4.38 -6.38
C ALA A 28 17.91 4.35 -5.13
N CYS A 29 16.61 4.03 -5.27
CA CYS A 29 15.72 3.85 -4.11
C CYS A 29 16.11 2.62 -3.28
N ALA A 30 16.60 1.54 -3.90
CA ALA A 30 17.01 0.33 -3.20
C ALA A 30 18.31 0.51 -2.39
N SER A 31 19.26 1.32 -2.89
CA SER A 31 20.51 1.66 -2.19
C SER A 31 20.30 2.69 -1.09
N PHE A 32 19.15 3.36 -1.05
CA PHE A 32 18.82 4.33 -0.02
C PHE A 32 18.46 3.64 1.30
N GLY A 33 19.33 3.81 2.30
CA GLY A 33 19.23 3.15 3.61
C GLY A 33 18.36 3.85 4.66
N ARG A 34 17.69 4.95 4.31
CA ARG A 34 16.76 5.67 5.22
C ARG A 34 15.32 5.47 4.78
N ASP A 35 14.39 5.61 5.72
CA ASP A 35 12.96 5.38 5.48
C ASP A 35 12.31 6.42 4.57
N ARG A 36 12.91 7.61 4.39
CA ARG A 36 12.32 8.74 3.67
C ARG A 36 13.35 9.66 3.00
N ILE A 37 13.04 10.12 1.79
CA ILE A 37 13.69 11.19 1.04
C ILE A 37 12.67 12.32 0.85
N GLU A 38 13.07 13.55 1.15
CA GLU A 38 12.31 14.75 0.83
C GLU A 38 12.99 15.49 -0.33
N LEU A 39 12.26 15.72 -1.40
CA LEU A 39 12.65 16.51 -2.57
C LEU A 39 11.69 17.69 -2.69
N GLU A 40 12.11 18.77 -3.35
CA GLU A 40 11.27 19.97 -3.57
C GLU A 40 9.92 19.64 -4.21
N ARG A 41 9.84 18.57 -5.00
CA ARG A 41 8.67 18.19 -5.79
C ARG A 41 8.06 16.84 -5.40
N ALA A 42 8.65 16.12 -4.44
CA ALA A 42 8.17 14.80 -4.05
C ALA A 42 8.77 14.33 -2.72
N THR A 43 8.01 13.55 -1.96
CA THR A 43 8.56 12.71 -0.89
C THR A 43 8.60 11.26 -1.37
N ILE A 44 9.75 10.59 -1.21
CA ILE A 44 9.90 9.17 -1.51
C ILE A 44 10.06 8.43 -0.19
N GLY A 45 9.11 7.55 0.14
CA GLY A 45 9.15 6.75 1.37
C GLY A 45 9.27 5.25 1.06
N LYS A 46 10.06 4.54 1.87
CA LYS A 46 10.13 3.08 1.83
C LYS A 46 9.16 2.51 2.87
N ARG A 47 8.01 2.00 2.42
CA ARG A 47 7.14 1.21 3.29
C ARG A 47 7.59 -0.24 3.19
N LEU A 48 8.10 -0.80 4.28
CA LEU A 48 8.25 -2.24 4.40
C LEU A 48 6.84 -2.83 4.54
N THR A 49 6.30 -3.36 3.45
CA THR A 49 5.20 -4.30 3.55
C THR A 49 5.74 -5.52 4.29
N PRO A 50 5.04 -6.05 5.32
CA PRO A 50 5.40 -7.35 5.87
C PRO A 50 5.55 -8.30 4.69
N GLY A 51 6.71 -8.96 4.58
CA GLY A 51 6.90 -9.96 3.53
C GLY A 51 5.73 -10.93 3.57
N GLN A 52 5.29 -11.41 2.41
CA GLN A 52 4.41 -12.58 2.38
C GLN A 52 5.22 -13.74 2.95
N TRP A 53 5.10 -13.97 4.26
CA TRP A 53 5.64 -15.15 4.90
C TRP A 53 4.87 -16.32 4.31
N ASN A 54 5.58 -17.21 3.61
CA ASN A 54 4.99 -18.44 3.11
C ASN A 54 4.79 -19.39 4.30
N TYR A 55 3.75 -19.12 5.08
CA TYR A 55 3.40 -19.93 6.24
C TYR A 55 2.97 -21.33 5.77
N SER A 56 3.38 -22.36 6.51
CA SER A 56 2.90 -23.72 6.24
C SER A 56 1.38 -23.79 6.39
N ALA A 57 0.75 -24.73 5.70
CA ALA A 57 -0.71 -24.94 5.76
C ALA A 57 -1.21 -25.03 7.21
N SER A 58 -0.46 -25.69 8.09
CA SER A 58 -0.76 -25.81 9.52
C SER A 58 -0.86 -24.47 10.25
N ILE A 59 -0.03 -23.48 9.91
CA ILE A 59 -0.07 -22.14 10.54
C ILE A 59 -1.27 -21.34 10.04
N LEU A 60 -1.63 -21.48 8.76
CA LEU A 60 -2.81 -20.84 8.20
C LEU A 60 -4.11 -21.47 8.76
N GLU A 61 -4.13 -22.77 8.96
CA GLU A 61 -5.24 -23.49 9.63
C GLU A 61 -5.41 -23.04 11.09
N GLN A 62 -4.30 -22.87 11.82
CA GLN A 62 -4.33 -22.33 13.18
C GLN A 62 -4.85 -20.89 13.22
N GLU A 63 -4.43 -20.03 12.29
CA GLU A 63 -4.93 -18.66 12.19
C GLU A 63 -6.45 -18.64 11.93
N ALA A 64 -6.92 -19.48 11.01
CA ALA A 64 -8.35 -19.59 10.70
C ALA A 64 -9.16 -20.09 11.92
N LEU A 65 -8.64 -21.09 12.63
CA LEU A 65 -9.25 -21.60 13.86
C LEU A 65 -9.33 -20.50 14.93
N LEU A 66 -8.25 -19.75 15.16
CA LEU A 66 -8.21 -18.67 16.14
C LEU A 66 -9.21 -17.54 15.80
N LYS A 67 -9.34 -17.18 14.51
CA LYS A 67 -10.35 -16.22 14.06
C LYS A 67 -11.77 -16.71 14.35
N HIS A 68 -12.03 -17.99 14.08
CA HIS A 68 -13.33 -18.59 14.34
C HIS A 68 -13.65 -18.64 15.84
N LEU A 69 -12.70 -19.09 16.67
CA LEU A 69 -12.86 -19.12 18.13
C LEU A 69 -13.07 -17.73 18.72
N LYS A 70 -12.38 -16.71 18.20
CA LYS A 70 -12.59 -15.32 18.63
C LYS A 70 -14.00 -14.83 18.30
N GLN A 71 -14.49 -15.10 17.09
CA GLN A 71 -15.87 -14.75 16.71
C GLN A 71 -16.89 -15.50 17.55
N GLN A 72 -16.70 -16.80 17.79
CA GLN A 72 -17.57 -17.58 18.66
C GLN A 72 -17.57 -17.03 20.09
N PHE A 73 -16.40 -16.67 20.61
CA PHE A 73 -16.29 -16.06 21.93
C PHE A 73 -17.03 -14.71 21.99
N GLN A 74 -16.90 -13.86 20.98
CA GLN A 74 -17.65 -12.61 20.87
C GLN A 74 -19.16 -12.84 20.83
N ILE A 75 -19.64 -13.74 19.98
CA ILE A 75 -21.07 -14.07 19.90
C ILE A 75 -21.61 -14.61 21.23
N THR A 76 -20.80 -15.41 21.95
CA THR A 76 -21.24 -16.11 23.17
C THR A 76 -21.13 -15.24 24.42
N HIS A 77 -20.19 -14.30 24.46
CA HIS A 77 -19.82 -13.57 25.68
C HIS A 77 -19.89 -12.05 25.56
N GLU A 78 -20.09 -11.49 24.38
CA GLU A 78 -20.33 -10.07 24.22
C GLU A 78 -21.79 -9.79 24.63
N PRO A 79 -22.04 -9.08 25.73
CA PRO A 79 -23.39 -8.66 26.09
C PRO A 79 -23.90 -7.78 24.94
N CYS A 80 -25.16 -7.92 24.52
CA CYS A 80 -25.83 -7.04 23.55
C CYS A 80 -25.99 -5.59 24.05
N GLY A 81 -24.93 -4.96 24.55
CA GLY A 81 -24.92 -3.67 25.21
C GLY A 81 -23.56 -3.00 25.10
N GLY A 82 -23.28 -2.40 23.93
CA GLY A 82 -22.11 -1.56 23.73
C GLY A 82 -22.15 -0.90 22.37
N ARG A 83 -22.58 0.36 22.32
CA ARG A 83 -22.77 1.16 21.11
C ARG A 83 -21.46 1.27 20.32
N GLU A 84 -21.53 1.07 19.01
CA GLU A 84 -20.44 1.45 18.10
C GLU A 84 -20.48 2.97 17.90
N ILE A 85 -19.43 3.68 18.28
CA ILE A 85 -19.25 5.11 17.98
C ILE A 85 -18.02 5.24 17.06
N THR A 86 -18.26 5.49 15.78
CA THR A 86 -17.20 5.75 14.81
C THR A 86 -16.98 7.25 14.69
N TRP A 87 -15.86 7.74 15.22
CA TRP A 87 -15.38 9.09 14.93
C TRP A 87 -14.46 9.05 13.71
N THR A 88 -14.83 9.77 12.65
CA THR A 88 -13.97 9.98 11.47
C THR A 88 -13.63 11.46 11.36
N LEU A 89 -12.36 11.80 11.52
CA LEU A 89 -11.82 13.13 11.22
C LEU A 89 -10.85 12.99 10.04
N LYS A 90 -11.18 13.62 8.91
CA LYS A 90 -10.32 13.74 7.74
C LYS A 90 -10.27 15.19 7.29
N LEU A 91 -9.12 15.82 7.49
CA LEU A 91 -8.51 16.83 6.63
C LEU A 91 -7.00 16.50 6.66
N LEU A 92 -6.28 16.62 5.56
CA LEU A 92 -5.76 17.89 5.08
C LEU A 92 -5.53 17.85 3.56
N GLY A 93 -5.63 19.03 2.95
CA GLY A 93 -5.32 19.27 1.54
C GLY A 93 -3.84 19.26 1.22
#